data_AF-A0A447TJL8-F1
#
_entry.id   AF-A0A447TJL8-F1
#
_cell.length_a   1.000
_cell.length_b   1.000
_cell.length_c   1.000
_cell.angle_alpha   90.00
_cell.angle_beta   90.00
_cell.angle_gamma   90.00
#
_symmetry.space_group_name_H-M   'P 1'
#
loop_
_entity.id
_entity.type
_entity.pdbx_description
1 polymer ?
#
loop_
_entity_poly.entity_id
_entity_poly.type
_entity_poly.pdbx_seq_one_letter_code
_entity_poly.pdbx_strand_id
1 'polypeptide(L)'
;MSLPVAALANLSKTWQAARLGGELQLSIPQLARQGKEISGNMQLAWRGASSPLTTALPFGSYQLDVAGAPQGLNLTLSTLEGPLMINGQGVLPAGGAFHMAGTADSPQDKYDALKPLMLMLGQPAGPTSVSWQVKPGM
;
A
#
# COMPACT_ATOMS: atom_id res chain seq x y z
N MET A 1 -1.06 -6.78 16.04
CA MET A 1 0.38 -7.10 16.11
C MET A 1 1.14 -6.00 15.41
N SER A 2 2.21 -5.46 15.98
CA SER A 2 3.03 -4.43 15.33
C SER A 2 4.47 -4.92 15.12
N LEU A 3 5.08 -4.49 14.02
CA LEU A 3 6.48 -4.78 13.70
C LEU A 3 7.08 -3.63 12.87
N PRO A 4 8.38 -3.33 13.04
CA PRO A 4 9.02 -2.32 12.22
C PRO A 4 9.09 -2.78 10.75
N VAL A 5 8.86 -1.88 9.79
CA VAL A 5 8.91 -2.18 8.34
C VAL A 5 10.27 -2.76 7.95
N ALA A 6 11.34 -2.26 8.60
CA ALA A 6 12.71 -2.75 8.40
C ALA A 6 12.87 -4.24 8.72
N ALA A 7 12.05 -4.84 9.59
CA ALA A 7 12.08 -6.28 9.84
C ALA A 7 11.61 -7.09 8.62
N LEU A 8 10.76 -6.53 7.76
CA LEU A 8 10.33 -7.17 6.51
C LEU A 8 11.35 -7.07 5.39
N ALA A 9 12.38 -6.21 5.51
CA ALA A 9 13.42 -6.06 4.50
C ALA A 9 14.23 -7.37 4.29
N ASN A 10 14.24 -8.28 5.26
CA ASN A 10 14.88 -9.58 5.13
C ASN A 10 14.07 -10.60 4.33
N LEU A 11 12.82 -10.28 3.93
CA LEU A 11 11.95 -11.20 3.18
C LEU A 11 12.18 -11.15 1.66
N SER A 12 12.77 -10.08 1.11
CA SER A 12 13.22 -10.06 -0.30
C SER A 12 14.13 -8.87 -0.65
N LYS A 13 15.04 -9.07 -1.61
CA LYS A 13 16.05 -8.08 -2.05
C LYS A 13 15.46 -6.76 -2.58
N THR A 14 14.23 -6.76 -3.08
CA THR A 14 13.54 -5.57 -3.60
C THR A 14 13.16 -4.57 -2.50
N TRP A 15 12.75 -5.06 -1.31
CA TRP A 15 12.40 -4.21 -0.16
C TRP A 15 13.65 -3.64 0.52
N GLN A 16 14.78 -4.34 0.45
CA GLN A 16 16.07 -3.82 0.92
C GLN A 16 16.48 -2.56 0.16
N ALA A 17 16.25 -2.50 -1.16
CA ALA A 17 16.62 -1.36 -1.99
C ALA A 17 15.78 -0.10 -1.68
N ALA A 18 14.50 -0.26 -1.33
CA ALA A 18 13.61 0.86 -1.03
C ALA A 18 13.85 1.49 0.36
N ARG A 19 14.56 0.77 1.26
CA ARG A 19 14.87 1.18 2.65
C ARG A 19 13.68 1.84 3.34
N LEU A 20 12.52 1.21 3.22
CA LEU A 20 11.27 1.71 3.78
C LEU A 20 11.31 1.64 5.30
N GLY A 21 11.04 2.78 5.94
CA GLY A 21 10.92 2.92 7.38
C GLY A 21 9.48 3.06 7.84
N GLY A 22 9.31 3.15 9.16
CA GLY A 22 8.00 3.21 9.83
C GLY A 22 7.62 1.89 10.51
N GLU A 23 6.38 1.83 10.96
CA GLU A 23 5.83 0.70 11.70
C GLU A 23 4.62 0.11 10.96
N LEU A 24 4.58 -1.22 10.85
CA LEU A 24 3.42 -1.94 10.35
C LEU A 24 2.62 -2.49 11.51
N GLN A 25 1.31 -2.25 11.47
CA GLN A 25 0.36 -2.71 12.46
C GLN A 25 -0.68 -3.56 11.74
N LEU A 26 -0.66 -4.86 12.02
CA LEU A 26 -1.60 -5.84 11.49
C LEU A 26 -2.69 -6.12 12.51
N SER A 27 -3.95 -5.94 12.10
CA SER A 27 -5.14 -6.30 12.86
C SER A 27 -5.97 -7.29 12.05
N ILE A 28 -6.26 -8.45 12.64
CA ILE A 28 -7.11 -9.47 12.03
C ILE A 28 -8.23 -9.76 13.02
N PRO A 29 -9.30 -8.94 13.03
CA PRO A 29 -10.39 -9.11 13.99
C PRO A 29 -11.12 -10.44 13.79
N GLN A 30 -11.34 -10.83 12.54
CA GLN A 30 -12.00 -12.09 12.19
C GLN A 30 -11.50 -12.56 10.83
N LEU A 31 -11.00 -13.80 10.74
CA LEU A 31 -10.62 -14.39 9.47
C LEU A 31 -10.90 -15.88 9.54
N ALA A 32 -11.76 -16.35 8.65
CA ALA A 32 -12.09 -17.75 8.49
C ALA A 32 -11.67 -18.20 7.08
N ARG A 33 -11.17 -19.43 6.99
CA ARG A 33 -10.81 -20.05 5.73
C ARG A 33 -11.46 -21.42 5.65
N GLN A 34 -12.29 -21.64 4.63
CA GLN A 34 -12.90 -22.92 4.34
C GLN A 34 -12.49 -23.35 2.93
N GLY A 35 -11.54 -24.29 2.84
CA GLY A 35 -10.94 -24.68 1.56
C GLY A 35 -10.23 -23.50 0.88
N LYS A 36 -10.76 -23.09 -0.28
CA LYS A 36 -10.25 -21.93 -1.06
C LYS A 36 -10.95 -20.61 -0.71
N GLU A 37 -12.03 -20.66 0.04
CA GLU A 37 -12.80 -19.47 0.43
C GLU A 37 -12.16 -18.82 1.65
N ILE A 38 -12.03 -17.50 1.62
CA ILE A 38 -11.53 -16.67 2.72
C ILE A 38 -12.63 -15.67 3.05
N SER A 39 -13.12 -15.68 4.28
CA SER A 39 -14.13 -14.74 4.78
C SER A 39 -13.62 -14.00 6.01
N GLY A 40 -14.10 -12.77 6.19
CA GLY A 40 -13.74 -11.92 7.33
C GLY A 40 -13.02 -10.65 6.92
N ASN A 41 -12.30 -10.04 7.87
CA ASN A 41 -11.77 -8.70 7.76
C ASN A 41 -10.33 -8.68 8.29
N MET A 42 -9.46 -7.98 7.59
CA MET A 42 -8.09 -7.72 8.00
C MET A 42 -7.76 -6.26 7.71
N GLN A 43 -6.97 -5.64 8.57
CA GLN A 43 -6.46 -4.29 8.40
C GLN A 43 -4.95 -4.29 8.59
N LEU A 44 -4.26 -3.62 7.68
CA LEU A 44 -2.82 -3.38 7.77
C LEU A 44 -2.59 -1.87 7.72
N ALA A 45 -2.11 -1.30 8.81
CA ALA A 45 -1.69 0.09 8.85
C ALA A 45 -0.17 0.19 8.73
N TRP A 46 0.31 1.11 7.91
CA TRP A 46 1.70 1.52 7.84
C TRP A 46 1.81 2.94 8.39
N ARG A 47 2.38 3.08 9.59
CA ARG A 47 2.51 4.35 10.31
C ARG A 47 3.90 4.92 10.10
N GLY A 48 3.98 6.22 9.79
CA GLY A 48 5.25 6.94 9.68
C GLY A 48 6.14 6.44 8.54
N ALA A 49 5.54 6.18 7.38
CA ALA A 49 6.25 5.75 6.18
C ALA A 49 7.34 6.76 5.82
N SER A 50 8.56 6.24 5.65
CA SER A 50 9.76 7.04 5.40
C SER A 50 10.69 6.31 4.44
N SER A 51 11.44 7.06 3.64
CA SER A 51 12.40 6.51 2.68
C SER A 51 13.49 7.54 2.41
N PRO A 52 14.76 7.13 2.21
CA PRO A 52 15.83 8.03 1.82
C PRO A 52 15.63 8.64 0.42
N LEU A 53 14.64 8.19 -0.35
CA LEU A 53 14.31 8.71 -1.68
C LEU A 53 13.58 10.07 -1.64
N THR A 54 13.16 10.52 -0.46
CA THR A 54 12.48 11.81 -0.28
C THR A 54 13.01 12.51 0.97
N THR A 55 13.01 13.84 0.92
CA THR A 55 13.27 14.69 2.09
C THR A 55 11.99 14.99 2.88
N ALA A 56 10.81 14.65 2.35
CA ALA A 56 9.53 14.79 3.04
C ALA A 56 9.33 13.59 3.99
N LEU A 57 9.78 13.72 5.24
CA LEU A 57 9.75 12.64 6.23
C LEU A 57 8.87 13.01 7.44
N PRO A 58 7.95 12.12 7.89
CA PRO A 58 7.42 10.98 7.14
C PRO A 58 6.66 11.46 5.89
N PHE A 59 6.67 10.65 4.83
CA PHE A 59 5.92 11.00 3.62
C PHE A 59 4.45 10.60 3.72
N GLY A 60 4.09 9.69 4.63
CA GLY A 60 2.70 9.40 4.94
C GLY A 60 2.48 8.31 5.97
N SER A 61 1.22 8.07 6.30
CA SER A 61 0.72 6.89 6.98
C SER A 61 -0.47 6.36 6.19
N TYR A 62 -0.58 5.05 6.06
CA TYR A 62 -1.54 4.41 5.16
C TYR A 62 -2.28 3.27 5.86
N GLN A 63 -3.47 2.97 5.38
CA GLN A 63 -4.26 1.82 5.81
C GLN A 63 -4.75 1.03 4.62
N LEU A 64 -4.50 -0.28 4.67
CA LEU A 64 -5.07 -1.26 3.76
C LEU A 64 -6.12 -2.06 4.51
N ASP A 65 -7.38 -1.87 4.15
CA ASP A 65 -8.51 -2.69 4.58
C ASP A 65 -8.72 -3.83 3.59
N VAL A 66 -8.92 -5.03 4.10
CA VAL A 66 -9.19 -6.24 3.33
C VAL A 66 -10.46 -6.88 3.85
N ALA A 67 -11.45 -7.02 2.98
CA ALA A 67 -12.72 -7.69 3.26
C ALA A 67 -12.83 -8.96 2.41
N GLY A 68 -12.78 -10.12 3.07
CA GLY A 68 -12.95 -11.43 2.46
C GLY A 68 -14.40 -11.88 2.43
N ALA A 69 -14.80 -12.41 1.29
CA ALA A 69 -16.08 -13.10 1.05
C ALA A 69 -15.82 -14.41 0.27
N PRO A 70 -16.79 -15.33 0.19
CA PRO A 70 -16.63 -16.58 -0.57
C PRO A 70 -16.16 -16.35 -2.03
N GLN A 71 -16.64 -15.28 -2.67
CA GLN A 71 -16.23 -14.90 -4.03
C GLN A 71 -14.79 -14.36 -4.17
N GLY A 72 -14.11 -13.99 -3.07
CA GLY A 72 -12.78 -13.40 -3.09
C GLY A 72 -12.55 -12.29 -2.05
N LEU A 73 -11.43 -11.58 -2.17
CA LEU A 73 -11.06 -10.46 -1.30
C LEU A 73 -11.29 -9.13 -2.01
N ASN A 74 -11.83 -8.16 -1.29
CA ASN A 74 -11.85 -6.76 -1.67
C ASN A 74 -10.81 -6.01 -0.84
N LEU A 75 -10.06 -5.12 -1.48
CA LEU A 75 -8.99 -4.36 -0.86
C LEU A 75 -9.25 -2.88 -1.04
N THR A 76 -9.03 -2.08 0.00
CA THR A 76 -9.13 -0.62 -0.03
C THR A 76 -7.89 -0.04 0.64
N LEU A 77 -7.10 0.71 -0.11
CA LEU A 77 -5.95 1.46 0.38
C LEU A 77 -6.36 2.93 0.53
N SER A 78 -6.06 3.50 1.69
CA SER A 78 -6.32 4.90 2.01
C SER A 78 -5.16 5.54 2.74
N THR A 79 -5.08 6.86 2.64
CA THR A 79 -4.13 7.67 3.42
C THR A 79 -4.74 8.04 4.75
N LEU A 80 -4.01 7.76 5.82
CA LEU A 80 -4.34 8.21 7.17
C LEU A 80 -3.78 9.61 7.44
N GLU A 81 -2.54 9.87 7.00
CA GLU A 81 -1.84 11.12 7.30
C GLU A 81 -0.69 11.36 6.31
N GLY A 82 -0.30 12.63 6.15
CA GLY A 82 0.95 13.03 5.50
C GLY A 82 0.80 13.57 4.07
N PRO A 83 1.91 14.07 3.50
CA PRO A 83 1.88 14.84 2.25
C PRO A 83 1.73 13.99 0.99
N LEU A 84 2.06 12.70 1.02
CA LEU A 84 1.84 11.80 -0.11
C LEU A 84 0.52 11.06 0.11
N MET A 85 -0.53 11.50 -0.58
CA MET A 85 -1.86 10.91 -0.53
C MET A 85 -1.92 9.74 -1.51
N ILE A 86 -2.03 8.52 -1.03
CA ILE A 86 -2.22 7.30 -1.82
C ILE A 86 -3.60 6.72 -1.51
N ASN A 87 -4.37 6.46 -2.55
CA ASN A 87 -5.67 5.82 -2.45
C ASN A 87 -5.82 4.78 -3.56
N GLY A 88 -6.50 3.68 -3.28
CA GLY A 88 -6.75 2.66 -4.30
C GLY A 88 -7.72 1.59 -3.86
N GLN A 89 -8.23 0.85 -4.83
CA GLN A 89 -9.13 -0.27 -4.62
C GLN A 89 -8.67 -1.46 -5.44
N GLY A 90 -8.94 -2.66 -4.93
CA GLY A 90 -8.55 -3.89 -5.59
C GLY A 90 -9.44 -5.06 -5.24
N VAL A 91 -9.31 -6.11 -6.04
CA VAL A 91 -10.00 -7.37 -5.91
C VAL A 91 -9.04 -8.53 -6.13
N LEU A 92 -9.18 -9.57 -5.32
CA LEU A 92 -8.59 -10.88 -5.55
C LEU A 92 -9.72 -11.90 -5.61
N PRO A 93 -10.22 -12.25 -6.81
CA PRO A 93 -11.24 -13.28 -6.93
C PRO A 93 -10.75 -14.63 -6.40
N ALA A 94 -11.66 -15.47 -5.90
CA ALA A 94 -11.33 -16.82 -5.45
C ALA A 94 -10.72 -17.63 -6.62
N GLY A 95 -9.42 -17.94 -6.54
CA GLY A 95 -8.69 -18.63 -7.60
C GLY A 95 -8.37 -17.80 -8.85
N GLY A 96 -8.59 -16.48 -8.80
CA GLY A 96 -8.27 -15.55 -9.87
C GLY A 96 -6.97 -14.78 -9.64
N ALA A 97 -6.65 -13.89 -10.58
CA ALA A 97 -5.51 -12.99 -10.46
C ALA A 97 -5.86 -11.73 -9.65
N PHE A 98 -4.92 -11.28 -8.84
CA PHE A 98 -5.01 -10.02 -8.09
C PHE A 98 -5.09 -8.82 -9.05
N HIS A 99 -5.95 -7.86 -8.75
CA HIS A 99 -5.99 -6.60 -9.48
C HIS A 99 -6.21 -5.48 -8.49
N MET A 100 -5.37 -4.45 -8.54
CA MET A 100 -5.54 -3.25 -7.73
C MET A 100 -5.15 -2.03 -8.53
N ALA A 101 -5.86 -0.93 -8.37
CA ALA A 101 -5.53 0.33 -9.00
C ALA A 101 -5.84 1.49 -8.07
N GLY A 102 -5.22 2.63 -8.35
CA GLY A 102 -5.38 3.80 -7.52
C GLY A 102 -4.64 5.01 -8.04
N THR A 103 -4.65 6.07 -7.23
CA THR A 103 -3.91 7.30 -7.48
C THR A 103 -2.96 7.57 -6.33
N ALA A 104 -1.92 8.34 -6.63
CA ALA A 104 -1.12 9.01 -5.63
C ALA A 104 -0.96 10.47 -6.00
N ASP A 105 -1.18 11.34 -5.02
CA ASP A 105 -1.30 12.77 -5.17
C ASP A 105 -0.41 13.45 -4.12
N SER A 106 0.09 14.64 -4.44
CA SER A 106 0.84 15.45 -3.48
C SER A 106 0.49 16.94 -3.59
N PRO A 107 0.64 17.70 -2.49
CA PRO A 107 0.64 19.15 -2.50
C PRO A 107 1.76 19.70 -3.41
N GLN A 108 1.49 20.81 -4.10
CA GLN A 108 2.44 21.41 -5.03
C GLN A 108 3.78 21.77 -4.38
N ASP A 109 3.76 22.28 -3.16
CA ASP A 109 4.96 22.65 -2.39
C ASP A 109 5.80 21.45 -1.92
N LYS A 110 5.24 20.24 -1.97
CA LYS A 110 5.91 18.98 -1.61
C LYS A 110 6.22 18.09 -2.80
N TYR A 111 5.72 18.42 -3.99
CA TYR A 111 5.84 17.58 -5.17
C TYR A 111 7.30 17.30 -5.52
N ASP A 112 8.18 18.31 -5.55
CA ASP A 112 9.59 18.10 -5.92
C ASP A 112 10.30 17.10 -5.00
N ALA A 113 9.98 17.13 -3.70
CA ALA A 113 10.52 16.18 -2.73
C ALA A 113 9.92 14.77 -2.89
N LEU A 114 8.66 14.66 -3.30
CA LEU A 114 7.91 13.39 -3.41
C LEU A 114 7.98 12.75 -4.80
N LYS A 115 8.35 13.53 -5.81
CA LYS A 115 8.39 13.12 -7.22
C LYS A 115 9.12 11.80 -7.46
N PRO A 116 10.30 11.52 -6.85
CA PRO A 116 10.96 10.22 -7.01
C PRO A 116 10.07 9.04 -6.57
N LEU A 117 9.39 9.16 -5.43
CA LEU A 117 8.47 8.14 -4.93
C LEU A 117 7.25 7.99 -5.85
N MET A 118 6.66 9.11 -6.27
CA MET A 118 5.47 9.10 -7.14
C MET A 118 5.76 8.40 -8.47
N LEU A 119 6.90 8.68 -9.09
CA LEU A 119 7.30 8.04 -10.35
C LEU A 119 7.60 6.53 -10.19
N MET A 120 7.91 6.06 -8.99
CA MET A 120 8.01 4.63 -8.70
C MET A 120 6.66 3.96 -8.50
N LEU A 121 5.66 4.69 -8.01
CA LEU A 121 4.31 4.17 -7.79
C LEU A 121 3.59 3.91 -9.11
N GLY A 122 3.68 4.84 -10.07
CA GLY A 122 2.91 4.73 -11.30
C GLY A 122 3.23 5.78 -12.35
N GLN A 123 2.30 5.92 -13.29
CA GLN A 123 2.43 6.83 -14.43
C GLN A 123 1.82 8.20 -14.09
N PRO A 124 2.39 9.30 -14.59
CA PRO A 124 1.80 10.63 -14.43
C PRO A 124 0.34 10.69 -14.90
N ALA A 125 -0.54 11.16 -14.01
CA ALA A 125 -1.96 11.36 -14.26
C ALA A 125 -2.36 12.85 -14.12
N GLY A 126 -1.46 13.69 -13.63
CA GLY A 126 -1.65 15.13 -13.51
C GLY A 126 -0.36 15.83 -13.08
N PRO A 127 -0.40 17.15 -12.80
CA PRO A 127 0.78 17.94 -12.44
C PRO A 127 1.52 17.44 -11.19
N THR A 128 0.75 16.99 -10.20
CA THR A 128 1.26 16.44 -8.93
C THR A 128 0.59 15.11 -8.58
N SER A 129 0.18 14.36 -9.61
CA SER A 129 -0.61 13.14 -9.49
C SER A 129 -0.07 12.05 -10.39
N VAL A 130 -0.09 10.81 -9.90
CA VAL A 130 0.19 9.59 -10.66
C VAL A 130 -0.94 8.58 -10.46
N SER A 131 -1.21 7.78 -11.48
CA SER A 131 -2.08 6.62 -11.38
C SER A 131 -1.24 5.35 -11.44
N TRP A 132 -1.65 4.37 -10.65
CA TRP A 132 -0.94 3.10 -10.54
C TRP A 132 -1.92 1.95 -10.65
N GLN A 133 -1.43 0.84 -11.20
CA GLN A 133 -2.17 -0.40 -11.29
C GLN A 133 -1.22 -1.56 -11.05
N VAL A 134 -1.61 -2.46 -10.16
CA VAL A 134 -0.92 -3.70 -9.87
C VAL A 134 -1.76 -4.83 -10.45
N LYS A 135 -1.15 -5.54 -11.39
CA LYS A 135 -1.59 -6.85 -11.87
C LYS A 135 -0.39 -7.77 -11.63
N PRO A 136 -0.54 -8.95 -10.99
CA PRO A 136 0.55 -9.89 -10.93
C PRO A 136 0.93 -10.21 -12.38
N GLY A 137 2.22 -10.04 -12.69
CA GLY A 137 2.75 -10.40 -14.00
C GLY A 137 2.39 -11.84 -14.33
N MET A 138 2.03 -12.06 -15.59
CA MET A 138 1.84 -13.40 -16.18
C MET A 138 3.08 -14.27 -15.99
#